data_AF-A0A1D2JJ35-F1
#
_entry.id   AF-A0A1D2JJ35-F1
#
_cell.length_a   1.000
_cell.length_b   1.000
_cell.length_c   1.000
_cell.angle_alpha   90.00
_cell.angle_beta   90.00
_cell.angle_gamma   90.00
#
_symmetry.space_group_name_H-M   'P 1'
#
loop_
_entity.id
_entity.type
_entity.pdbx_description
1 polymer ?
#
loop_
_entity_poly.entity_id
_entity_poly.type
_entity_poly.pdbx_seq_one_letter_code
_entity_poly.pdbx_strand_id
1 'polypeptide(L)'
;MVRDRDFLRAQLNEWLASGLEVNIGGIDFRRALLASYGNQQEPLLEILGKALEIFGDKLYIKHTPTSGQEANTQVILLAAGYVCRLSTDLLRPITQSGTYLNAISNRIAASSPRARFLGMVVGMSLSKLVDLPGKEMKFDIEEMEGEEAKWYMSLPNVEDGIGSIDDLKHRDPQPAPKMPKRHVSKVLTNKQQVPSQATSKNLSIEEISEESGDDDFLPYEKPDTDPSDSEDDPTLINRSKPSAPVYIRDLLACLRDTDNAERYNLGISTAPILIRRKASFGTEVAENSKALALTITSLQDKYNLPKFQEYQLQSKIALMVAYPLTMGPWFVYALFNADLSQSQRSTILVALGLSARELAGFGKEDAESMGLSAVANSSFPSKRLPSSLEAIYSNGTNPIGALSKKLSQATLQPLALHAADSLTGPNALKVRTFSSRIEVEKKRQMKEQQRRQKGIPGDLHKILSNGFYFPLTNAFGTTMNSTSSSSVHNPFLIPQLLHLFIQTVTLILSTLGPNAVNLATLTNEALALLMALHNLPVATEPTVLPTILSLFLAVVDLNMSAGSIGEEKLVTEFVTEVMEMREWVDGVFERASKEDEEVRILAAGIMVKLGVVTDRYQGRLLGTNLGFEY
;
A
#
# COMPACT_ATOMS: atom_id res chain seq x y z
N MET A 1 -28.00 17.50 11.80
CA MET A 1 -26.80 17.54 12.66
C MET A 1 -26.06 18.89 12.64
N VAL A 2 -26.22 19.74 11.61
CA VAL A 2 -25.51 21.05 11.51
C VAL A 2 -26.40 22.27 11.78
N ARG A 3 -27.73 22.10 11.87
CA ARG A 3 -28.64 23.19 12.29
C ARG A 3 -28.23 23.64 13.70
N ASP A 4 -27.96 24.92 13.86
CA ASP A 4 -27.71 25.64 15.12
C ASP A 4 -26.31 25.51 15.74
N ARG A 5 -25.28 25.12 14.96
CA ARG A 5 -23.88 25.13 15.41
C ARG A 5 -22.96 25.83 14.40
N ASP A 6 -22.84 27.14 14.53
CA ASP A 6 -22.07 27.98 13.61
C ASP A 6 -20.60 27.56 13.48
N PHE A 7 -19.98 27.12 14.57
CA PHE A 7 -18.60 26.59 14.55
C PHE A 7 -18.47 25.36 13.65
N LEU A 8 -19.38 24.39 13.76
CA LEU A 8 -19.35 23.18 12.93
C LEU A 8 -19.65 23.50 11.46
N ARG A 9 -20.51 24.48 11.20
CA ARG A 9 -20.81 24.94 9.83
C ARG A 9 -19.59 25.62 9.20
N ALA A 10 -18.92 26.50 9.93
CA ALA A 10 -17.70 27.17 9.48
C ALA A 10 -16.59 26.14 9.17
N GLN A 11 -16.38 25.20 10.09
CA GLN A 11 -15.40 24.13 9.93
C GLN A 11 -15.74 23.25 8.71
N LEU A 12 -17.01 22.85 8.54
CA LEU A 12 -17.42 22.00 7.42
C LEU A 12 -17.36 22.74 6.08
N ASN A 13 -17.62 24.05 6.05
CA ASN A 13 -17.43 24.90 4.87
C ASN A 13 -15.95 24.96 4.48
N GLU A 14 -15.05 25.13 5.44
CA GLU A 14 -13.60 25.13 5.22
C GLU A 14 -13.11 23.77 4.70
N TRP A 15 -13.61 22.67 5.26
CA TRP A 15 -13.26 21.32 4.84
C TRP A 15 -13.73 21.01 3.42
N LEU A 16 -14.95 21.41 3.07
CA LEU A 16 -15.48 21.27 1.72
C LEU A 16 -14.69 22.15 0.74
N ALA A 17 -14.44 23.42 1.08
CA ALA A 17 -13.73 24.34 0.19
C ALA A 17 -12.27 23.90 -0.09
N SER A 18 -11.55 23.46 0.94
CA SER A 18 -10.15 23.02 0.80
C SER A 18 -10.01 21.64 0.16
N GLY A 19 -10.97 20.73 0.38
CA GLY A 19 -10.91 19.34 -0.09
C GLY A 19 -9.80 18.50 0.57
N LEU A 20 -9.15 19.03 1.63
CA LEU A 20 -7.90 18.52 2.19
C LEU A 20 -8.03 17.80 3.52
N GLU A 21 -9.25 17.62 4.03
CA GLU A 21 -9.45 16.89 5.27
C GLU A 21 -9.40 15.39 5.07
N VAL A 22 -8.57 14.71 5.88
CA VAL A 22 -8.45 13.25 5.94
C VAL A 22 -9.81 12.59 6.19
N ASN A 23 -10.71 13.28 6.91
CA ASN A 23 -12.04 12.81 7.27
C ASN A 23 -13.06 12.94 6.13
N ILE A 24 -12.85 13.84 5.16
CA ILE A 24 -13.71 13.96 3.97
C ILE A 24 -13.17 13.09 2.83
N GLY A 25 -13.09 11.79 3.12
CA GLY A 25 -12.64 10.77 2.19
C GLY A 25 -13.74 10.34 1.22
N GLY A 26 -13.45 10.40 -0.08
CA GLY A 26 -14.32 9.86 -1.13
C GLY A 26 -15.45 10.79 -1.57
N ILE A 27 -15.89 10.60 -2.81
CA ILE A 27 -16.92 11.46 -3.43
C ILE A 27 -18.28 11.34 -2.75
N ASP A 28 -18.66 10.15 -2.29
CA ASP A 28 -19.98 9.91 -1.68
C ASP A 28 -20.17 10.70 -0.39
N PHE A 29 -19.11 10.84 0.41
CA PHE A 29 -19.17 11.65 1.63
C PHE A 29 -19.23 13.15 1.30
N ARG A 30 -18.46 13.62 0.30
CA ARG A 30 -18.54 15.01 -0.19
C ARG A 30 -19.94 15.35 -0.71
N ARG A 31 -20.54 14.43 -1.47
CA ARG A 31 -21.93 14.53 -1.93
C ARG A 31 -22.91 14.61 -0.78
N ALA A 32 -22.81 13.71 0.20
CA ALA A 32 -23.68 13.72 1.38
C ALA A 32 -23.56 15.02 2.20
N LEU A 33 -22.34 15.56 2.34
CA LEU A 33 -22.11 16.82 3.03
C LEU A 33 -22.67 18.02 2.24
N LEU A 34 -22.42 18.09 0.93
CA LEU A 34 -22.98 19.16 0.08
C LEU A 34 -24.50 19.09 -0.02
N ALA A 35 -25.08 17.89 -0.06
CA ALA A 35 -26.53 17.67 -0.03
C ALA A 35 -27.16 18.32 1.22
N SER A 36 -26.45 18.34 2.36
CA SER A 36 -26.92 19.01 3.57
C SER A 36 -27.10 20.52 3.42
N TYR A 37 -26.39 21.14 2.46
CA TYR A 37 -26.51 22.55 2.08
C TYR A 37 -27.35 22.78 0.82
N GLY A 38 -27.89 21.74 0.17
CA GLY A 38 -28.51 21.83 -1.15
C GLY A 38 -29.65 22.85 -1.28
N ASN A 39 -30.28 23.22 -0.15
CA ASN A 39 -31.37 24.20 -0.09
C ASN A 39 -30.92 25.60 0.41
N GLN A 40 -29.63 25.80 0.68
CA GLN A 40 -29.08 27.03 1.27
C GLN A 40 -28.17 27.76 0.29
N GLN A 41 -28.61 28.92 -0.22
CA GLN A 41 -27.88 29.68 -1.24
C GLN A 41 -26.53 30.23 -0.74
N GLU A 42 -26.52 30.91 0.42
CA GLU A 42 -25.31 31.59 0.92
C GLU A 42 -24.12 30.64 1.17
N PRO A 43 -24.26 29.49 1.87
CA PRO A 43 -23.14 28.56 2.07
C PRO A 43 -22.59 27.97 0.79
N LEU A 44 -23.46 27.66 -0.17
CA LEU A 44 -23.03 27.06 -1.43
C LEU A 44 -22.20 28.06 -2.24
N LEU A 45 -22.59 29.34 -2.25
CA LEU A 45 -21.80 30.40 -2.88
C LEU A 45 -20.48 30.63 -2.16
N GLU A 46 -20.47 30.63 -0.83
CA GLU A 46 -19.25 30.78 -0.03
C GLU A 46 -18.27 29.61 -0.28
N ILE A 47 -18.76 28.37 -0.26
CA ILE A 47 -17.98 27.17 -0.54
C ILE A 47 -17.43 27.23 -1.97
N LEU A 48 -18.26 27.55 -2.97
CA LEU A 48 -17.84 27.62 -4.36
C LEU A 48 -16.78 28.71 -4.59
N GLY A 49 -16.99 29.90 -4.01
CA GLY A 49 -16.06 31.02 -4.11
C GLY A 49 -14.69 30.69 -3.49
N LYS A 50 -14.68 30.20 -2.25
CA LYS A 50 -13.44 29.79 -1.56
C LYS A 50 -12.75 28.62 -2.28
N ALA A 51 -13.52 27.63 -2.74
CA ALA A 51 -12.97 26.50 -3.46
C ALA A 51 -12.27 26.94 -4.76
N LEU A 52 -12.85 27.88 -5.51
CA LEU A 52 -12.24 28.46 -6.73
C LEU A 52 -10.99 29.30 -6.44
N GLU A 53 -10.96 30.03 -5.32
CA GLU A 53 -9.78 30.78 -4.88
C GLU A 53 -8.61 29.84 -4.60
N ILE A 54 -8.84 28.79 -3.79
CA ILE A 54 -7.85 27.75 -3.49
C ILE A 54 -7.43 27.02 -4.77
N PHE A 55 -8.39 26.67 -5.63
CA PHE A 55 -8.15 25.98 -6.89
C PHE A 55 -7.17 26.73 -7.79
N GLY A 56 -7.26 28.07 -7.80
CA GLY A 56 -6.44 28.94 -8.63
C GLY A 56 -5.10 29.36 -8.04
N ASP A 57 -4.83 29.07 -6.76
CA ASP A 57 -3.58 29.45 -6.11
C ASP A 57 -2.39 28.66 -6.68
N LYS A 58 -1.34 29.37 -7.07
CA LYS A 58 -0.10 28.80 -7.63
C LYS A 58 0.64 27.94 -6.61
N LEU A 59 0.61 28.32 -5.34
CA LEU A 59 1.23 27.52 -4.28
C LEU A 59 0.45 26.23 -4.06
N TYR A 60 -0.88 26.33 -4.00
CA TYR A 60 -1.76 25.16 -3.91
C TYR A 60 -1.52 24.17 -5.06
N ILE A 61 -1.46 24.65 -6.31
CA ILE A 61 -1.22 23.80 -7.49
C ILE A 61 0.12 23.06 -7.42
N LYS A 62 1.16 23.71 -6.88
CA LYS A 62 2.52 23.14 -6.80
C LYS A 62 2.72 22.19 -5.62
N HIS A 63 2.16 22.51 -4.47
CA HIS A 63 2.52 21.85 -3.21
C HIS A 63 1.42 20.93 -2.66
N THR A 64 0.22 20.96 -3.24
CA THR A 64 -0.87 20.08 -2.80
C THR A 64 -0.85 18.76 -3.57
N PRO A 65 -0.94 17.60 -2.90
CA PRO A 65 -1.07 16.30 -3.57
C PRO A 65 -2.24 16.28 -4.56
N THR A 66 -2.07 15.51 -5.63
CA THR A 66 -3.06 15.39 -6.72
C THR A 66 -4.46 15.07 -6.20
N SER A 67 -4.57 14.14 -5.25
CA SER A 67 -5.83 13.73 -4.63
C SER A 67 -6.59 14.87 -3.94
N GLY A 68 -5.87 15.81 -3.33
CA GLY A 68 -6.45 17.02 -2.73
C GLY A 68 -6.98 17.97 -3.81
N GLN A 69 -6.23 18.15 -4.90
CA GLN A 69 -6.65 18.98 -6.03
C GLN A 69 -7.89 18.39 -6.74
N GLU A 70 -7.96 17.06 -6.86
CA GLU A 70 -9.13 16.34 -7.38
C GLU A 70 -10.35 16.49 -6.46
N ALA A 71 -10.14 16.42 -5.14
CA ALA A 71 -11.20 16.62 -4.16
C ALA A 71 -11.81 18.02 -4.24
N ASN A 72 -10.97 19.06 -4.28
CA ASN A 72 -11.39 20.43 -4.48
C ASN A 72 -12.14 20.60 -5.82
N THR A 73 -11.65 19.98 -6.90
CA THR A 73 -12.33 19.96 -8.21
C THR A 73 -13.72 19.35 -8.13
N GLN A 74 -13.87 18.20 -7.44
CA GLN A 74 -15.18 17.55 -7.24
C GLN A 74 -16.15 18.46 -6.48
N VAL A 75 -15.67 19.16 -5.44
CA VAL A 75 -16.49 20.09 -4.66
C VAL A 75 -16.94 21.27 -5.51
N ILE A 76 -16.06 21.87 -6.32
CA ILE A 76 -16.42 22.97 -7.23
C ILE A 76 -17.55 22.55 -8.18
N LEU A 77 -17.41 21.38 -8.81
CA LEU A 77 -18.37 20.88 -9.80
C LEU A 77 -19.73 20.56 -9.16
N LEU A 78 -19.73 19.88 -8.02
CA LEU A 78 -20.94 19.56 -7.27
C LEU A 78 -21.62 20.86 -6.78
N ALA A 79 -20.87 21.77 -6.16
CA ALA A 79 -21.39 23.04 -5.64
C ALA A 79 -21.95 23.92 -6.77
N ALA A 80 -21.27 24.02 -7.91
CA ALA A 80 -21.77 24.75 -9.08
C ALA A 80 -23.09 24.17 -9.59
N GLY A 81 -23.24 22.83 -9.60
CA GLY A 81 -24.50 22.16 -9.93
C GLY A 81 -25.64 22.55 -8.99
N TYR A 82 -25.41 22.54 -7.67
CA TYR A 82 -26.40 22.97 -6.68
C TYR A 82 -26.76 24.45 -6.82
N VAL A 83 -25.77 25.34 -6.99
CA VAL A 83 -26.01 26.77 -7.20
C VAL A 83 -26.83 27.01 -8.46
N CYS A 84 -26.50 26.33 -9.58
CA CYS A 84 -27.22 26.47 -10.84
C CYS A 84 -28.70 26.07 -10.72
N ARG A 85 -29.00 24.99 -9.98
CA ARG A 85 -30.37 24.54 -9.72
C ARG A 85 -31.15 25.49 -8.81
N LEU A 86 -30.49 26.15 -7.86
CA LEU A 86 -31.12 27.15 -6.99
C LEU A 86 -31.40 28.46 -7.73
N SER A 87 -30.40 28.95 -8.48
CA SER A 87 -30.54 30.10 -9.38
C SER A 87 -29.32 30.21 -10.29
N THR A 88 -29.54 30.06 -11.59
CA THR A 88 -28.50 30.26 -12.63
C THR A 88 -27.92 31.67 -12.62
N ASP A 89 -28.71 32.68 -12.22
CA ASP A 89 -28.28 34.08 -12.16
C ASP A 89 -27.18 34.33 -11.11
N LEU A 90 -27.09 33.47 -10.08
CA LEU A 90 -26.05 33.56 -9.05
C LEU A 90 -24.70 32.98 -9.50
N LEU A 91 -24.71 32.05 -10.47
CA LEU A 91 -23.50 31.41 -10.97
C LEU A 91 -22.76 32.29 -11.99
N ARG A 92 -23.50 33.10 -12.77
CA ARG A 92 -22.94 33.94 -13.83
C ARG A 92 -21.90 34.98 -13.33
N PRO A 93 -22.12 35.71 -12.22
CA PRO A 93 -21.10 36.60 -11.67
C PRO A 93 -19.82 35.87 -11.26
N ILE A 94 -19.93 34.61 -10.79
CA ILE A 94 -18.78 33.80 -10.37
C ILE A 94 -17.94 33.40 -11.58
N THR A 95 -18.56 32.92 -12.67
CA THR A 95 -17.82 32.54 -13.89
C THR A 95 -17.25 33.75 -14.66
N GLN A 96 -17.73 34.95 -14.39
CA GLN A 96 -17.19 36.21 -14.92
C GLN A 96 -16.20 36.89 -13.96
N SER A 97 -15.99 36.32 -12.77
CA SER A 97 -15.08 36.91 -11.78
C SER A 97 -13.62 36.76 -12.19
N GLY A 98 -12.79 37.74 -11.80
CA GLY A 98 -11.35 37.66 -11.96
C GLY A 98 -10.74 36.45 -11.25
N THR A 99 -11.32 36.03 -10.12
CA THR A 99 -10.90 34.83 -9.37
C THR A 99 -11.03 33.56 -10.23
N TYR A 100 -12.19 33.35 -10.86
CA TYR A 100 -12.40 32.20 -11.74
C TYR A 100 -11.47 32.23 -12.96
N LEU A 101 -11.40 33.36 -13.67
CA LEU A 101 -10.57 33.48 -14.88
C LEU A 101 -9.09 33.24 -14.59
N ASN A 102 -8.59 33.80 -13.47
CA ASN A 102 -7.23 33.56 -13.00
C ASN A 102 -7.02 32.10 -12.60
N ALA A 103 -8.00 31.47 -11.94
CA ALA A 103 -7.90 30.08 -11.52
C ALA A 103 -7.77 29.13 -12.72
N ILE A 104 -8.61 29.29 -13.74
CA ILE A 104 -8.52 28.49 -14.98
C ILE A 104 -7.20 28.76 -15.70
N SER A 105 -6.78 30.03 -15.81
CA SER A 105 -5.52 30.40 -16.47
C SER A 105 -4.29 29.82 -15.77
N ASN A 106 -4.22 29.91 -14.44
CA ASN A 106 -3.12 29.35 -13.65
C ASN A 106 -3.05 27.82 -13.76
N ARG A 107 -4.20 27.14 -13.81
CA ARG A 107 -4.28 25.68 -13.99
C ARG A 107 -3.83 25.23 -15.37
N ILE A 108 -4.26 25.91 -16.43
CA ILE A 108 -3.88 25.59 -17.81
C ILE A 108 -2.38 25.88 -18.03
N ALA A 109 -1.84 26.91 -17.38
CA ALA A 109 -0.41 27.26 -17.43
C ALA A 109 0.48 26.39 -16.52
N ALA A 110 -0.09 25.47 -15.73
CA ALA A 110 0.68 24.61 -14.84
C ALA A 110 1.53 23.60 -15.62
N SER A 111 2.72 23.29 -15.11
CA SER A 111 3.60 22.25 -15.69
C SER A 111 2.97 20.86 -15.60
N SER A 112 2.29 20.55 -14.48
CA SER A 112 1.62 19.27 -14.25
C SER A 112 0.49 19.03 -15.27
N PRO A 113 0.54 17.95 -16.07
CA PRO A 113 -0.55 17.58 -16.97
C PRO A 113 -1.87 17.37 -16.23
N ARG A 114 -1.81 16.81 -15.01
CA ARG A 114 -3.01 16.58 -14.20
C ARG A 114 -3.65 17.88 -13.73
N ALA A 115 -2.85 18.88 -13.34
CA ALA A 115 -3.38 20.19 -12.98
C ALA A 115 -4.06 20.90 -14.17
N ARG A 116 -3.48 20.77 -15.37
CA ARG A 116 -4.08 21.26 -16.63
C ARG A 116 -5.40 20.58 -16.94
N PHE A 117 -5.45 19.24 -16.84
CA PHE A 117 -6.66 18.44 -17.01
C PHE A 117 -7.80 18.93 -16.10
N LEU A 118 -7.54 19.08 -14.79
CA LEU A 118 -8.55 19.56 -13.83
C LEU A 118 -9.03 20.99 -14.18
N GLY A 119 -8.13 21.88 -14.59
CA GLY A 119 -8.48 23.24 -15.06
C GLY A 119 -9.43 23.24 -16.25
N MET A 120 -9.13 22.42 -17.26
CA MET A 120 -9.95 22.28 -18.46
C MET A 120 -11.34 21.72 -18.12
N VAL A 121 -11.41 20.68 -17.30
CA VAL A 121 -12.67 20.05 -16.85
C VAL A 121 -13.58 21.02 -16.10
N VAL A 122 -13.03 21.78 -15.13
CA VAL A 122 -13.79 22.79 -14.37
C VAL A 122 -14.30 23.86 -15.32
N GLY A 123 -13.43 24.38 -16.17
CA GLY A 123 -13.79 25.45 -17.10
C GLY A 123 -14.87 25.04 -18.09
N MET A 124 -14.76 23.87 -18.71
CA MET A 124 -15.78 23.34 -19.64
C MET A 124 -17.11 23.08 -18.91
N SER A 125 -17.07 22.52 -17.69
CA SER A 125 -18.27 22.23 -16.91
C SER A 125 -19.03 23.51 -16.53
N LEU A 126 -18.34 24.50 -15.99
CA LEU A 126 -18.97 25.75 -15.54
C LEU A 126 -19.45 26.60 -16.72
N SER A 127 -18.71 26.62 -17.82
CA SER A 127 -19.15 27.26 -19.07
C SER A 127 -20.42 26.60 -19.61
N LYS A 128 -20.49 25.27 -19.61
CA LYS A 128 -21.70 24.53 -20.01
C LYS A 128 -22.94 24.84 -19.15
N LEU A 129 -22.76 25.20 -17.87
CA LEU A 129 -23.88 25.57 -16.99
C LEU A 129 -24.41 26.99 -17.23
N VAL A 130 -23.56 27.93 -17.68
CA VAL A 130 -23.88 29.37 -17.69
C VAL A 130 -24.01 29.94 -19.09
N ASP A 131 -23.18 29.48 -20.03
CA ASP A 131 -23.12 30.02 -21.38
C ASP A 131 -24.25 29.50 -22.25
N LEU A 132 -24.56 30.26 -23.30
CA LEU A 132 -25.57 29.87 -24.27
C LEU A 132 -25.12 28.63 -25.03
N PRO A 133 -26.04 27.71 -25.38
CA PRO A 133 -25.71 26.52 -26.15
C PRO A 133 -24.99 26.90 -27.45
N GLY A 134 -23.78 26.38 -27.64
CA GLY A 134 -22.91 26.69 -28.78
C GLY A 134 -21.88 27.81 -28.55
N LYS A 135 -21.95 28.55 -27.43
CA LYS A 135 -20.90 29.50 -26.98
C LYS A 135 -20.07 28.96 -25.81
N GLU A 136 -20.32 27.73 -25.41
CA GLU A 136 -19.60 27.04 -24.35
C GLU A 136 -18.12 26.85 -24.71
N MET A 137 -17.24 26.98 -23.72
CA MET A 137 -15.82 26.67 -23.84
C MET A 137 -15.63 25.18 -24.14
N LYS A 138 -14.84 24.88 -25.17
CA LYS A 138 -14.50 23.52 -25.58
C LYS A 138 -13.01 23.39 -25.85
N PHE A 139 -12.42 22.34 -25.29
CA PHE A 139 -11.08 21.88 -25.63
C PHE A 139 -11.21 20.61 -26.46
N ASP A 140 -10.89 20.68 -27.76
CA ASP A 140 -10.89 19.53 -28.67
C ASP A 140 -9.56 18.76 -28.54
N ILE A 141 -9.45 17.98 -27.46
CA ILE A 141 -8.31 17.11 -27.15
C ILE A 141 -8.83 15.73 -26.75
N GLU A 142 -8.10 14.66 -27.14
CA GLU A 142 -8.49 13.27 -26.87
C GLU A 142 -8.72 13.00 -25.37
N GLU A 143 -7.95 13.66 -24.49
CA GLU A 143 -8.08 13.55 -23.04
C GLU A 143 -9.48 13.96 -22.53
N MET A 144 -10.13 14.95 -23.16
CA MET A 144 -11.47 15.43 -22.78
C MET A 144 -12.60 14.53 -23.29
N GLU A 145 -12.31 13.63 -24.23
CA GLU A 145 -13.27 12.63 -24.71
C GLU A 145 -13.26 11.33 -23.88
N GLY A 146 -12.27 11.19 -22.98
CA GLY A 146 -12.08 10.04 -22.12
C GLY A 146 -13.22 9.82 -21.11
N GLU A 147 -13.32 8.60 -20.58
CA GLU A 147 -14.33 8.22 -19.57
C GLU A 147 -14.22 9.07 -18.30
N GLU A 148 -12.99 9.42 -17.90
CA GLU A 148 -12.72 10.22 -16.72
C GLU A 148 -13.23 11.66 -16.85
N ALA A 149 -12.94 12.32 -17.98
CA ALA A 149 -13.44 13.67 -18.25
C ALA A 149 -14.98 13.70 -18.26
N LYS A 150 -15.60 12.71 -18.93
CA LYS A 150 -17.05 12.52 -18.92
C LYS A 150 -17.62 12.34 -17.51
N TRP A 151 -16.92 11.58 -16.66
CA TRP A 151 -17.32 11.40 -15.27
C TRP A 151 -17.28 12.72 -14.49
N TYR A 152 -16.19 13.48 -14.55
CA TYR A 152 -16.13 14.80 -13.89
C TYR A 152 -17.19 15.77 -14.43
N MET A 153 -17.36 15.86 -15.75
CA MET A 153 -18.36 16.71 -16.39
C MET A 153 -19.81 16.30 -16.05
N SER A 154 -20.02 15.08 -15.53
CA SER A 154 -21.32 14.63 -15.03
C SER A 154 -21.65 15.11 -13.62
N LEU A 155 -20.64 15.48 -12.82
CA LEU A 155 -20.80 15.84 -11.40
C LEU A 155 -21.76 17.02 -11.16
N PRO A 156 -21.78 18.09 -11.96
CA PRO A 156 -22.76 19.16 -11.76
C PRO A 156 -24.21 18.70 -11.91
N ASN A 157 -24.47 17.62 -12.65
CA ASN A 157 -25.81 17.07 -12.87
C ASN A 157 -26.24 16.10 -11.77
N VAL A 158 -25.38 15.84 -10.78
CA VAL A 158 -25.70 14.96 -9.66
C VAL A 158 -26.69 15.67 -8.73
N GLU A 159 -27.81 15.01 -8.46
CA GLU A 159 -28.86 15.46 -7.56
C GLU A 159 -28.98 14.47 -6.39
N ASP A 160 -28.58 14.91 -5.19
CA ASP A 160 -28.71 14.12 -3.98
C ASP A 160 -29.88 14.65 -3.13
N GLY A 161 -30.74 13.73 -2.68
CA GLY A 161 -31.82 14.03 -1.75
C GLY A 161 -31.46 13.62 -0.32
N ILE A 162 -31.79 14.46 0.66
CA ILE A 162 -31.75 14.06 2.08
C ILE A 162 -32.96 13.16 2.35
N GLY A 163 -32.71 11.87 2.60
CA GLY A 163 -33.76 10.91 2.95
C GLY A 163 -34.40 11.15 4.33
N SER A 164 -35.50 10.44 4.60
CA SER A 164 -36.19 10.44 5.90
C SER A 164 -35.62 9.38 6.85
N ILE A 165 -35.84 9.55 8.15
CA ILE A 165 -35.51 8.52 9.17
C ILE A 165 -36.25 7.21 8.92
N ASP A 166 -37.41 7.27 8.26
CA ASP A 166 -38.20 6.09 7.92
C ASP A 166 -37.53 5.23 6.84
N ASP A 167 -36.66 5.83 6.01
CA ASP A 167 -35.85 5.11 5.00
C ASP A 167 -34.81 4.20 5.67
N LEU A 168 -34.44 4.48 6.93
CA LEU A 168 -33.53 3.64 7.72
C LEU A 168 -34.23 2.44 8.36
N LYS A 169 -35.56 2.48 8.50
CA LYS A 169 -36.37 1.41 9.12
C LYS A 169 -36.64 0.26 8.15
N HIS A 170 -36.56 0.51 6.84
CA HIS A 170 -36.75 -0.49 5.79
C HIS A 170 -35.48 -0.67 4.97
N ARG A 171 -34.48 -1.35 5.55
CA ARG A 171 -33.46 -2.04 4.75
C ARG A 171 -33.88 -3.48 4.57
N ASP A 172 -34.79 -3.73 3.63
CA ASP A 172 -34.77 -5.01 2.95
C ASP A 172 -33.41 -5.12 2.23
N PRO A 173 -32.66 -6.22 2.38
CA PRO A 173 -31.44 -6.42 1.64
C PRO A 173 -31.77 -6.45 0.14
N GLN A 174 -31.55 -5.33 -0.53
CA GLN A 174 -31.53 -5.26 -1.98
C GLN A 174 -30.56 -6.36 -2.49
N PRO A 175 -31.00 -7.30 -3.33
CA PRO A 175 -30.10 -8.27 -3.92
C PRO A 175 -29.06 -7.51 -4.75
N ALA A 176 -27.78 -7.76 -4.50
CA ALA A 176 -26.68 -7.18 -5.25
C ALA A 176 -26.94 -7.30 -6.77
N PRO A 177 -26.53 -6.30 -7.58
CA PRO A 177 -26.72 -6.33 -9.03
C PRO A 177 -26.15 -7.63 -9.60
N LYS A 178 -27.03 -8.44 -10.19
CA LYS A 178 -26.65 -9.71 -10.83
C LYS A 178 -25.69 -9.39 -11.97
N MET A 179 -24.41 -9.68 -11.78
CA MET A 179 -23.45 -9.72 -12.88
C MET A 179 -24.01 -10.65 -13.97
N PRO A 180 -23.90 -10.28 -15.26
CA PRO A 180 -24.38 -11.12 -16.35
C PRO A 180 -23.70 -12.49 -16.26
N LYS A 181 -24.50 -13.54 -16.15
CA LYS A 181 -24.01 -14.93 -16.14
C LYS A 181 -23.27 -15.17 -17.45
N ARG A 182 -21.95 -15.23 -17.39
CA ARG A 182 -21.10 -15.69 -18.48
C ARG A 182 -21.54 -17.12 -18.82
N HIS A 183 -22.18 -17.29 -19.98
CA HIS A 183 -22.57 -18.59 -20.51
C HIS A 183 -21.29 -19.41 -20.72
N VAL A 184 -20.99 -20.32 -19.79
CA VAL A 184 -19.98 -21.36 -20.01
C VAL A 184 -20.68 -22.42 -20.87
N SER A 185 -20.34 -22.42 -22.16
CA SER A 185 -20.68 -23.49 -23.09
C SER A 185 -20.17 -24.82 -22.53
N LYS A 186 -21.09 -25.75 -22.28
CA LYS A 186 -20.78 -27.14 -21.90
C LYS A 186 -20.00 -27.80 -23.05
N VAL A 187 -18.69 -27.99 -22.86
CA VAL A 187 -17.92 -28.92 -23.68
C VAL A 187 -18.31 -30.33 -23.21
N LEU A 188 -18.92 -31.09 -24.12
CA LEU A 188 -19.18 -32.51 -23.97
C LEU A 188 -17.85 -33.26 -24.04
N THR A 189 -17.38 -33.76 -22.90
CA THR A 189 -16.24 -34.70 -22.87
C THR A 189 -16.77 -36.12 -22.78
N ASN A 190 -16.42 -36.91 -23.78
CA ASN A 190 -16.74 -38.32 -23.95
C ASN A 190 -16.39 -39.15 -22.71
N LYS A 191 -17.35 -39.99 -22.29
CA LYS A 191 -17.13 -41.07 -21.31
C LYS A 191 -16.36 -42.20 -22.00
N GLN A 192 -15.16 -42.49 -21.53
CA GLN A 192 -14.54 -43.81 -21.68
C GLN A 192 -14.52 -44.52 -20.32
N GLN A 193 -14.98 -45.76 -20.34
CA GLN A 193 -15.14 -46.67 -19.21
C GLN A 193 -13.77 -47.20 -18.76
N VAL A 194 -13.54 -47.24 -17.44
CA VAL A 194 -12.55 -48.12 -16.80
C VAL A 194 -13.23 -48.77 -15.60
N PRO A 195 -13.08 -50.10 -15.38
CA PRO A 195 -13.90 -50.83 -14.44
C PRO A 195 -13.42 -50.72 -12.98
N SER A 196 -14.43 -50.79 -12.13
CA SER A 196 -14.48 -50.95 -10.68
C SER A 196 -13.62 -52.08 -10.11
N GLN A 197 -13.01 -51.85 -8.94
CA GLN A 197 -13.25 -52.56 -7.66
C GLN A 197 -12.12 -52.31 -6.66
N ALA A 198 -12.50 -51.99 -5.41
CA ALA A 198 -11.98 -52.56 -4.15
C ALA A 198 -12.20 -51.59 -2.98
N THR A 199 -13.29 -51.81 -2.27
CA THR A 199 -13.58 -51.25 -0.94
C THR A 199 -12.76 -51.99 0.12
N SER A 200 -11.86 -51.29 0.81
CA SER A 200 -11.13 -51.80 1.98
C SER A 200 -12.05 -51.83 3.20
N LYS A 201 -12.35 -53.04 3.68
CA LYS A 201 -13.11 -53.34 4.90
C LYS A 201 -12.24 -53.16 6.14
N ASN A 202 -12.92 -52.69 7.20
CA ASN A 202 -12.46 -52.64 8.58
C ASN A 202 -12.15 -54.04 9.11
N LEU A 203 -11.01 -54.19 9.82
CA LEU A 203 -10.63 -55.40 10.54
C LEU A 203 -11.26 -55.37 11.94
N SER A 204 -12.24 -56.23 12.13
CA SER A 204 -12.75 -56.69 13.43
C SER A 204 -11.79 -57.71 14.03
N ILE A 205 -11.43 -57.53 15.30
CA ILE A 205 -10.69 -58.48 16.12
C ILE A 205 -11.56 -59.72 16.36
N GLU A 206 -11.01 -60.89 16.03
CA GLU A 206 -11.61 -62.21 16.18
C GLU A 206 -11.07 -62.83 17.48
N GLU A 207 -11.98 -63.14 18.40
CA GLU A 207 -11.76 -63.97 19.58
C GLU A 207 -11.33 -65.38 19.15
N ILE A 208 -10.20 -65.85 19.67
CA ILE A 208 -9.83 -67.26 19.63
C ILE A 208 -9.75 -67.73 21.07
N SER A 209 -10.74 -68.54 21.46
CA SER A 209 -10.71 -69.37 22.65
C SER A 209 -10.21 -70.75 22.26
N GLU A 210 -9.04 -71.17 22.72
CA GLU A 210 -8.73 -72.59 22.93
C GLU A 210 -7.87 -72.75 24.19
N GLU A 211 -8.42 -73.52 25.13
CA GLU A 211 -7.77 -74.04 26.33
C GLU A 211 -6.76 -75.13 25.97
N SER A 212 -5.56 -75.04 26.54
CA SER A 212 -4.79 -76.22 26.96
C SER A 212 -3.66 -75.76 27.88
N GLY A 213 -3.70 -76.21 29.13
CA GLY A 213 -2.79 -75.79 30.18
C GLY A 213 -1.37 -76.32 30.04
N ASP A 214 -0.44 -75.58 30.63
CA ASP A 214 0.56 -76.15 31.52
C ASP A 214 0.94 -75.10 32.57
N ASP A 215 0.94 -75.55 33.82
CA ASP A 215 1.30 -74.81 35.03
C ASP A 215 2.81 -74.57 35.06
N ASP A 216 3.25 -73.30 35.03
CA ASP A 216 4.48 -72.88 35.73
C ASP A 216 4.64 -71.34 35.81
N PHE A 217 3.60 -70.64 36.28
CA PHE A 217 3.75 -69.22 36.66
C PHE A 217 3.92 -69.10 38.17
N LEU A 218 5.18 -68.96 38.60
CA LEU A 218 5.54 -68.57 39.97
C LEU A 218 4.91 -67.20 40.29
N PRO A 219 4.11 -67.06 41.37
CA PRO A 219 3.62 -65.76 41.81
C PRO A 219 4.81 -64.90 42.26
N TYR A 220 5.07 -63.80 41.54
CA TYR A 220 6.01 -62.79 42.02
C TYR A 220 5.43 -62.11 43.26
N GLU A 221 6.17 -62.11 44.37
CA GLU A 221 5.89 -61.24 45.51
C GLU A 221 5.91 -59.78 45.05
N LYS A 222 4.85 -59.04 45.40
CA LYS A 222 4.79 -57.59 45.18
C LYS A 222 5.97 -56.95 45.91
N PRO A 223 6.79 -56.11 45.25
CA PRO A 223 7.72 -55.25 45.97
C PRO A 223 6.89 -54.33 46.89
N ASP A 224 7.08 -54.42 48.20
CA ASP A 224 6.51 -53.53 49.23
C ASP A 224 7.16 -52.12 49.17
N THR A 225 7.36 -51.61 47.98
CA THR A 225 7.86 -50.26 47.75
C THR A 225 6.97 -49.64 46.69
N ASP A 226 5.74 -49.34 47.11
CA ASP A 226 4.90 -48.37 46.42
C ASP A 226 5.68 -47.04 46.43
N PRO A 227 6.18 -46.56 45.28
CA PRO A 227 6.87 -45.29 45.22
C PRO A 227 5.81 -44.21 45.38
N SER A 228 5.50 -43.84 46.63
CA SER A 228 4.72 -42.68 47.06
C SER A 228 3.89 -42.11 45.93
N ASP A 229 2.67 -42.64 45.75
CA ASP A 229 1.64 -42.12 44.87
C ASP A 229 1.65 -40.59 44.97
N SER A 230 2.29 -39.94 44.00
CA SER A 230 2.35 -38.49 43.97
C SER A 230 0.92 -38.11 43.65
N GLU A 231 0.27 -37.42 44.60
CA GLU A 231 -1.12 -36.93 44.57
C GLU A 231 -1.39 -35.96 43.40
N ASP A 232 -1.05 -36.33 42.17
CA ASP A 232 -1.49 -35.64 40.97
C ASP A 232 -2.91 -36.14 40.71
N ASP A 233 -3.84 -35.52 41.44
CA ASP A 233 -5.27 -35.79 41.41
C ASP A 233 -5.76 -35.92 39.94
N PRO A 234 -6.19 -37.11 39.47
CA PRO A 234 -6.63 -37.32 38.10
C PRO A 234 -7.92 -36.54 37.75
N THR A 235 -8.54 -35.86 38.72
CA THR A 235 -9.65 -34.93 38.49
C THR A 235 -9.22 -33.52 38.08
N LEU A 236 -7.94 -33.16 38.25
CA LEU A 236 -7.36 -31.88 37.77
C LEU A 236 -6.92 -31.91 36.29
N ILE A 237 -7.04 -33.06 35.61
CA ILE A 237 -6.84 -33.17 34.16
C ILE A 237 -8.01 -32.48 33.46
N ASN A 238 -7.86 -31.20 33.16
CA ASN A 238 -8.79 -30.44 32.33
C ASN A 238 -8.81 -31.04 30.91
N ARG A 239 -9.73 -31.97 30.64
CA ARG A 239 -9.90 -32.64 29.33
C ARG A 239 -10.44 -31.70 28.24
N SER A 240 -10.69 -30.43 28.56
CA SER A 240 -11.31 -29.42 27.70
C SER A 240 -10.28 -28.58 26.94
N LYS A 241 -9.18 -29.17 26.48
CA LYS A 241 -8.19 -28.46 25.67
C LYS A 241 -8.87 -27.83 24.45
N PRO A 242 -8.79 -26.50 24.25
CA PRO A 242 -9.53 -25.84 23.19
C PRO A 242 -9.07 -26.35 21.82
N SER A 243 -10.03 -26.64 20.94
CA SER A 243 -9.76 -27.04 19.56
C SER A 243 -9.36 -25.83 18.73
N ALA A 244 -8.47 -26.05 17.75
CA ALA A 244 -8.07 -25.01 16.81
C ALA A 244 -9.29 -24.52 16.00
N PRO A 245 -9.44 -23.20 15.80
CA PRO A 245 -10.57 -22.66 15.06
C PRO A 245 -10.54 -23.11 13.59
N VAL A 246 -11.68 -23.58 13.08
CA VAL A 246 -11.83 -23.98 11.67
C VAL A 246 -12.50 -22.86 10.88
N TYR A 247 -13.39 -22.09 11.50
CA TYR A 247 -14.08 -20.95 10.92
C TYR A 247 -13.46 -19.62 11.36
N ILE A 248 -13.51 -18.62 10.49
CA ILE A 248 -13.11 -17.24 10.79
C ILE A 248 -13.98 -16.65 11.90
N ARG A 249 -15.26 -17.02 11.95
CA ARG A 249 -16.14 -16.64 13.07
C ARG A 249 -15.64 -17.20 14.40
N ASP A 250 -15.22 -18.46 14.41
CA ASP A 250 -14.65 -19.10 15.61
C ASP A 250 -13.31 -18.48 15.98
N LEU A 251 -12.47 -18.17 14.98
CA LEU A 251 -11.21 -17.45 15.20
C LEU A 251 -11.46 -16.11 15.88
N LEU A 252 -12.43 -15.32 15.39
CA LEU A 252 -12.82 -14.06 16.02
C LEU A 252 -13.28 -14.25 17.46
N ALA A 253 -14.06 -15.30 17.74
CA ALA A 253 -14.47 -15.62 19.10
C ALA A 253 -13.26 -15.97 19.99
N CYS A 254 -12.30 -16.78 19.49
CA CYS A 254 -11.08 -17.10 20.22
C CYS A 254 -10.19 -15.87 20.48
N LEU A 255 -10.07 -14.96 19.52
CA LEU A 255 -9.26 -13.74 19.66
C LEU A 255 -9.89 -12.72 20.62
N ARG A 256 -11.20 -12.77 20.83
CA ARG A 256 -11.94 -11.90 21.75
C ARG A 256 -12.05 -12.46 23.17
N ASP A 257 -11.88 -13.77 23.33
CA ASP A 257 -11.86 -14.44 24.62
C ASP A 257 -10.51 -14.21 25.31
N THR A 258 -10.32 -12.99 25.82
CA THR A 258 -9.07 -12.57 26.47
C THR A 258 -8.92 -13.09 27.90
N ASP A 259 -9.93 -13.76 28.44
CA ASP A 259 -9.91 -14.35 29.79
C ASP A 259 -9.40 -15.79 29.76
N ASN A 260 -9.61 -16.51 28.66
CA ASN A 260 -9.08 -17.85 28.46
C ASN A 260 -7.71 -17.84 27.76
N ALA A 261 -6.63 -18.02 28.53
CA ALA A 261 -5.26 -18.00 28.03
C ALA A 261 -4.99 -19.02 26.92
N GLU A 262 -5.46 -20.26 27.07
CA GLU A 262 -5.23 -21.32 26.09
C GLU A 262 -5.94 -21.02 24.77
N ARG A 263 -7.19 -20.59 24.83
CA ARG A 263 -8.00 -20.27 23.65
C ARG A 263 -7.47 -19.03 22.92
N TYR A 264 -7.07 -18.00 23.66
CA TYR A 264 -6.48 -16.78 23.13
C TYR A 264 -5.18 -17.07 22.37
N ASN A 265 -4.25 -17.78 23.02
CA ASN A 265 -2.96 -18.15 22.44
C ASN A 265 -3.10 -19.08 21.23
N LEU A 266 -4.05 -20.03 21.28
CA LEU A 266 -4.37 -20.90 20.15
C LEU A 266 -4.97 -20.13 18.97
N GLY A 267 -5.84 -19.14 19.24
CA GLY A 267 -6.40 -18.26 18.23
C GLY A 267 -5.33 -17.49 17.48
N ILE A 268 -4.41 -16.85 18.21
CA ILE A 268 -3.34 -16.01 17.63
C ILE A 268 -2.38 -16.83 16.77
N SER A 269 -1.91 -17.96 17.28
CA SER A 269 -0.99 -18.84 16.55
C SER A 269 -1.60 -19.45 15.29
N THR A 270 -2.92 -19.71 15.29
CA THR A 270 -3.63 -20.31 14.15
C THR A 270 -4.06 -19.27 13.11
N ALA A 271 -4.19 -18.00 13.49
CA ALA A 271 -4.75 -16.94 12.66
C ALA A 271 -4.09 -16.80 11.26
N PRO A 272 -2.74 -16.73 11.12
CA PRO A 272 -2.13 -16.51 9.81
C PRO A 272 -2.44 -17.63 8.83
N ILE A 273 -2.34 -18.88 9.29
CA ILE A 273 -2.53 -20.08 8.45
C ILE A 273 -4.00 -20.20 8.06
N LEU A 274 -4.92 -19.96 9.00
CA LEU A 274 -6.35 -20.07 8.74
C LEU A 274 -6.83 -19.02 7.72
N ILE A 275 -6.39 -17.77 7.87
CA ILE A 275 -6.73 -16.67 6.95
C ILE A 275 -6.26 -17.02 5.53
N ARG A 276 -5.01 -17.47 5.38
CA ARG A 276 -4.45 -17.87 4.06
C ARG A 276 -5.22 -19.03 3.44
N ARG A 277 -5.49 -20.07 4.24
CA ARG A 277 -6.24 -21.26 3.78
C ARG A 277 -7.64 -20.89 3.30
N LYS A 278 -8.30 -19.95 3.98
CA LYS A 278 -9.67 -19.53 3.66
C LYS A 278 -9.75 -18.32 2.71
N ALA A 279 -8.63 -17.73 2.33
CA ALA A 279 -8.60 -16.58 1.41
C ALA A 279 -9.27 -16.92 0.07
N SER A 280 -8.99 -18.11 -0.47
CA SER A 280 -9.57 -18.59 -1.74
C SER A 280 -10.79 -19.50 -1.57
N PHE A 281 -11.30 -19.67 -0.34
CA PHE A 281 -12.38 -20.61 -0.03
C PHE A 281 -13.58 -19.90 0.60
N GLY A 282 -14.66 -19.80 -0.17
CA GLY A 282 -15.92 -19.15 0.26
C GLY A 282 -15.79 -17.64 0.42
N THR A 283 -16.78 -17.03 1.09
CA THR A 283 -16.84 -15.58 1.35
C THR A 283 -16.51 -15.20 2.79
N GLU A 284 -16.15 -16.18 3.62
CA GLU A 284 -16.06 -16.00 5.07
C GLU A 284 -14.99 -14.98 5.46
N VAL A 285 -13.81 -15.03 4.84
CA VAL A 285 -12.74 -14.04 5.10
C VAL A 285 -13.13 -12.68 4.57
N ALA A 286 -13.74 -12.59 3.39
CA ALA A 286 -14.18 -11.31 2.80
C ALA A 286 -15.17 -10.58 3.72
N GLU A 287 -16.21 -11.29 4.19
CA GLU A 287 -17.26 -10.76 5.07
C GLU A 287 -16.72 -10.31 6.44
N ASN A 288 -15.71 -11.01 6.96
CA ASN A 288 -15.18 -10.76 8.31
C ASN A 288 -13.82 -10.05 8.31
N SER A 289 -13.32 -9.65 7.14
CA SER A 289 -11.98 -9.08 6.94
C SER A 289 -11.72 -7.84 7.81
N LYS A 290 -12.65 -6.88 7.80
CA LYS A 290 -12.56 -5.66 8.61
C LYS A 290 -12.59 -5.95 10.11
N ALA A 291 -13.46 -6.87 10.53
CA ALA A 291 -13.58 -7.26 11.94
C ALA A 291 -12.32 -7.98 12.43
N LEU A 292 -11.75 -8.87 11.61
CA LEU A 292 -10.48 -9.52 11.88
C LEU A 292 -9.35 -8.50 11.97
N ALA A 293 -9.23 -7.61 10.99
CA ALA A 293 -8.16 -6.63 10.94
C ALA A 293 -8.16 -5.69 12.15
N LEU A 294 -9.35 -5.22 12.56
CA LEU A 294 -9.53 -4.43 13.77
C LEU A 294 -9.10 -5.22 15.01
N THR A 295 -9.62 -6.45 15.16
CA THR A 295 -9.31 -7.32 16.29
C THR A 295 -7.79 -7.57 16.37
N ILE A 296 -7.17 -8.06 15.29
CA ILE A 296 -5.74 -8.36 15.20
C ILE A 296 -4.86 -7.14 15.52
N THR A 297 -5.25 -5.95 15.07
CA THR A 297 -4.50 -4.72 15.33
C THR A 297 -4.56 -4.31 16.81
N SER A 298 -5.69 -4.57 17.47
CA SER A 298 -5.91 -4.27 18.89
C SER A 298 -5.35 -5.31 19.86
N LEU A 299 -4.92 -6.49 19.39
CA LEU A 299 -4.43 -7.56 20.26
C LEU A 299 -3.22 -7.12 21.09
N GLN A 300 -3.23 -7.50 22.36
CA GLN A 300 -2.13 -7.27 23.31
C GLN A 300 -1.54 -8.60 23.76
N ASP A 301 -0.25 -8.60 24.10
CA ASP A 301 0.43 -9.79 24.58
C ASP A 301 0.19 -9.98 26.09
N LYS A 302 -1.04 -10.32 26.47
CA LYS A 302 -1.45 -10.48 27.88
C LYS A 302 -0.74 -11.64 28.59
N TYR A 303 -0.36 -12.67 27.83
CA TYR A 303 0.16 -13.94 28.36
C TYR A 303 1.61 -14.22 27.96
N ASN A 304 2.34 -13.23 27.44
CA ASN A 304 3.72 -13.36 26.97
C ASN A 304 3.92 -14.55 26.02
N LEU A 305 3.07 -14.65 25.01
CA LEU A 305 3.10 -15.74 24.05
C LEU A 305 4.38 -15.64 23.19
N PRO A 306 5.21 -16.69 23.11
CA PRO A 306 6.36 -16.68 22.21
C PRO A 306 5.92 -16.41 20.77
N LYS A 307 6.64 -15.51 20.09
CA LYS A 307 6.33 -15.10 18.70
C LYS A 307 4.97 -14.41 18.52
N PHE A 308 4.37 -13.88 19.58
CA PHE A 308 3.12 -13.12 19.49
C PHE A 308 3.16 -12.05 18.38
N GLN A 309 4.21 -11.23 18.38
CA GLN A 309 4.37 -10.14 17.40
C GLN A 309 4.53 -10.69 15.97
N GLU A 310 5.21 -11.83 15.80
CA GLU A 310 5.35 -12.51 14.51
C GLU A 310 4.00 -13.00 14.00
N TYR A 311 3.20 -13.67 14.84
CA TYR A 311 1.85 -14.12 14.46
C TYR A 311 0.92 -12.95 14.15
N GLN A 312 0.99 -11.87 14.92
CA GLN A 312 0.21 -10.67 14.67
C GLN A 312 0.58 -10.04 13.33
N LEU A 313 1.87 -9.88 13.05
CA LEU A 313 2.39 -9.36 11.78
C LEU A 313 1.97 -10.25 10.61
N GLN A 314 2.19 -11.57 10.71
CA GLN A 314 1.83 -12.53 9.67
C GLN A 314 0.32 -12.59 9.40
N SER A 315 -0.51 -12.36 10.42
CA SER A 315 -1.96 -12.26 10.24
C SER A 315 -2.36 -11.00 9.47
N LYS A 316 -1.72 -9.86 9.73
CA LYS A 316 -1.91 -8.61 8.98
C LYS A 316 -1.49 -8.78 7.51
N ILE A 317 -0.32 -9.38 7.27
CA ILE A 317 0.17 -9.71 5.92
C ILE A 317 -0.81 -10.64 5.21
N ALA A 318 -1.26 -11.72 5.87
CA ALA A 318 -2.21 -12.67 5.30
C ALA A 318 -3.52 -12.02 4.83
N LEU A 319 -4.05 -11.05 5.59
CA LEU A 319 -5.25 -10.30 5.20
C LEU A 319 -4.99 -9.40 3.99
N MET A 320 -3.86 -8.69 3.96
CA MET A 320 -3.50 -7.82 2.84
C MET A 320 -3.20 -8.60 1.56
N VAL A 321 -2.59 -9.78 1.66
CA VAL A 321 -2.34 -10.65 0.50
C VAL A 321 -3.64 -11.30 0.01
N ALA A 322 -4.55 -11.66 0.92
CA ALA A 322 -5.83 -12.26 0.56
C ALA A 322 -6.77 -11.30 -0.18
N TYR A 323 -6.86 -10.04 0.26
CA TYR A 323 -7.76 -9.03 -0.31
C TYR A 323 -7.06 -7.68 -0.47
N PRO A 324 -6.04 -7.56 -1.36
CA PRO A 324 -5.15 -6.40 -1.39
C PRO A 324 -5.83 -5.07 -1.71
N LEU A 325 -6.80 -5.07 -2.63
CA LEU A 325 -7.53 -3.86 -3.01
C LEU A 325 -8.50 -3.36 -1.93
N THR A 326 -8.85 -4.18 -0.94
CA THR A 326 -9.75 -3.81 0.15
C THR A 326 -9.00 -3.61 1.44
N MET A 327 -8.10 -4.54 1.78
CA MET A 327 -7.38 -4.55 3.04
C MET A 327 -6.16 -3.64 3.04
N GLY A 328 -5.46 -3.46 1.91
CA GLY A 328 -4.37 -2.48 1.80
C GLY A 328 -4.86 -1.06 2.15
N PRO A 329 -5.89 -0.52 1.45
CA PRO A 329 -6.45 0.79 1.77
C PRO A 329 -7.06 0.87 3.16
N TRP A 330 -7.65 -0.22 3.67
CA TRP A 330 -8.20 -0.24 5.03
C TRP A 330 -7.11 -0.11 6.10
N PHE A 331 -5.98 -0.82 5.95
CA PHE A 331 -4.85 -0.71 6.90
C PHE A 331 -4.16 0.66 6.81
N VAL A 332 -4.06 1.24 5.61
CA VAL A 332 -3.59 2.62 5.44
C VAL A 332 -4.55 3.59 6.13
N TYR A 333 -5.86 3.46 5.92
CA TYR A 333 -6.84 4.29 6.61
C TYR A 333 -6.70 4.18 8.13
N ALA A 334 -6.59 2.96 8.67
CA ALA A 334 -6.38 2.73 10.10
C ALA A 334 -5.06 3.31 10.61
N LEU A 335 -3.98 3.25 9.83
CA LEU A 335 -2.68 3.80 10.19
C LEU A 335 -2.77 5.30 10.53
N PHE A 336 -3.45 6.08 9.69
CA PHE A 336 -3.55 7.54 9.82
C PHE A 336 -4.72 8.02 10.69
N ASN A 337 -5.82 7.27 10.78
CA ASN A 337 -7.05 7.74 11.42
C ASN A 337 -7.40 7.03 12.73
N ALA A 338 -6.83 5.86 13.02
CA ALA A 338 -7.13 5.15 14.25
C ALA A 338 -6.18 5.56 15.40
N ASP A 339 -6.70 5.46 16.62
CA ASP A 339 -5.94 5.64 17.85
C ASP A 339 -5.03 4.44 18.09
N LEU A 340 -3.85 4.50 17.47
CA LEU A 340 -2.83 3.47 17.53
C LEU A 340 -1.62 3.93 18.33
N SER A 341 -0.95 2.99 19.00
CA SER A 341 0.39 3.22 19.53
C SER A 341 1.42 3.30 18.40
N GLN A 342 2.59 3.90 18.67
CA GLN A 342 3.67 3.96 17.68
C GLN A 342 4.12 2.57 17.21
N SER A 343 4.17 1.58 18.12
CA SER A 343 4.50 0.19 17.78
C SER A 343 3.47 -0.44 16.83
N GLN A 344 2.18 -0.17 17.05
CA GLN A 344 1.12 -0.64 16.15
C GLN A 344 1.23 0.00 14.76
N ARG A 345 1.51 1.32 14.69
CA ARG A 345 1.75 2.02 13.42
C ARG A 345 2.94 1.42 12.66
N SER A 346 4.06 1.20 13.35
CA SER A 346 5.25 0.56 12.77
C SER A 346 4.93 -0.83 12.24
N THR A 347 4.17 -1.64 12.98
CA THR A 347 3.79 -2.99 12.55
C THR A 347 2.92 -2.97 11.29
N ILE A 348 2.03 -1.98 11.15
CA ILE A 348 1.20 -1.81 9.94
C ILE A 348 2.09 -1.45 8.74
N LEU A 349 3.02 -0.51 8.89
CA LEU A 349 3.99 -0.15 7.84
C LEU A 349 4.83 -1.36 7.40
N VAL A 350 5.34 -2.11 8.38
CA VAL A 350 6.07 -3.37 8.11
C VAL A 350 5.21 -4.35 7.31
N ALA A 351 3.96 -4.53 7.73
CA ALA A 351 3.03 -5.44 7.06
C ALA A 351 2.68 -4.98 5.64
N LEU A 352 2.54 -3.68 5.37
CA LEU A 352 2.31 -3.12 4.03
C LEU A 352 3.48 -3.40 3.08
N GLY A 353 4.72 -3.14 3.53
CA GLY A 353 5.91 -3.39 2.71
C GLY A 353 6.13 -4.88 2.41
N LEU A 354 5.96 -5.74 3.42
CA LEU A 354 6.14 -7.19 3.26
C LEU A 354 5.03 -7.84 2.43
N SER A 355 3.77 -7.38 2.58
CA SER A 355 2.68 -7.89 1.74
C SER A 355 2.85 -7.49 0.28
N ALA A 356 3.35 -6.29 -0.03
CA ALA A 356 3.69 -5.89 -1.39
C ALA A 356 4.77 -6.81 -2.01
N ARG A 357 5.83 -7.11 -1.25
CA ARG A 357 6.87 -8.06 -1.69
C ARG A 357 6.32 -9.48 -1.87
N GLU A 358 5.44 -9.93 -0.98
CA GLU A 358 4.83 -11.24 -1.07
C GLU A 358 3.95 -11.37 -2.32
N LEU A 359 3.12 -10.36 -2.63
CA LEU A 359 2.31 -10.30 -3.85
C LEU A 359 3.18 -10.31 -5.12
N ALA A 360 4.35 -9.68 -5.06
CA ALA A 360 5.35 -9.70 -6.13
C ALA A 360 6.18 -11.00 -6.19
N GLY A 361 5.91 -11.99 -5.33
CA GLY A 361 6.54 -13.30 -5.34
C GLY A 361 7.86 -13.40 -4.57
N PHE A 362 8.21 -12.39 -3.76
CA PHE A 362 9.45 -12.35 -2.97
C PHE A 362 9.28 -12.83 -1.52
N GLY A 363 8.06 -13.13 -1.09
CA GLY A 363 7.77 -13.45 0.32
C GLY A 363 8.55 -14.64 0.89
N LYS A 364 8.95 -15.62 0.06
CA LYS A 364 9.80 -16.75 0.51
C LYS A 364 11.25 -16.32 0.77
N GLU A 365 11.82 -15.54 -0.13
CA GLU A 365 13.19 -15.00 0.00
C GLU A 365 13.26 -14.05 1.21
N ASP A 366 12.24 -13.22 1.38
CA ASP A 366 12.16 -12.30 2.51
C ASP A 366 11.97 -13.08 3.84
N ALA A 367 11.13 -14.11 3.87
CA ALA A 367 10.99 -14.96 5.05
C ALA A 367 12.29 -15.68 5.41
N GLU A 368 13.00 -16.25 4.42
CA GLU A 368 14.29 -16.92 4.61
C GLU A 368 15.37 -15.94 5.09
N SER A 369 15.49 -14.77 4.47
CA SER A 369 16.48 -13.75 4.86
C SER A 369 16.19 -13.13 6.24
N MET A 370 14.93 -13.08 6.65
CA MET A 370 14.52 -12.62 7.99
C MET A 370 14.53 -13.73 9.04
N GLY A 371 14.91 -14.96 8.68
CA GLY A 371 14.91 -16.10 9.60
C GLY A 371 13.51 -16.47 10.12
N LEU A 372 12.46 -16.01 9.44
CA LEU A 372 11.07 -16.37 9.71
C LEU A 372 10.82 -17.78 9.20
N SER A 373 9.95 -18.54 9.87
CA SER A 373 9.62 -19.89 9.41
C SER A 373 9.04 -19.78 8.01
N ALA A 374 9.76 -20.31 7.00
CA ALA A 374 9.32 -20.29 5.62
C ALA A 374 7.89 -20.81 5.57
N VAL A 375 6.98 -19.95 5.10
CA VAL A 375 5.55 -20.23 5.00
C VAL A 375 5.39 -21.61 4.37
N ALA A 376 4.76 -22.51 5.15
CA ALA A 376 4.79 -23.95 4.99
C ALA A 376 4.64 -24.43 3.54
N ASN A 377 5.69 -25.10 3.04
CA ASN A 377 5.51 -26.43 2.49
C ASN A 377 6.14 -27.40 3.49
N SER A 378 5.34 -28.33 3.99
CA SER A 378 5.67 -29.36 4.98
C SER A 378 7.08 -29.98 4.86
N SER A 379 7.87 -29.94 5.94
CA SER A 379 8.65 -31.11 6.43
C SER A 379 9.34 -30.83 7.78
N PHE A 380 8.95 -31.65 8.77
CA PHE A 380 9.66 -32.15 9.96
C PHE A 380 10.53 -31.21 10.85
N PRO A 381 10.25 -31.10 12.16
CA PRO A 381 11.02 -30.29 13.10
C PRO A 381 12.24 -31.04 13.67
N SER A 382 13.46 -30.56 13.41
CA SER A 382 14.65 -30.97 14.18
C SER A 382 14.96 -29.96 15.28
N LYS A 383 15.05 -30.44 16.52
CA LYS A 383 15.36 -29.65 17.72
C LYS A 383 16.80 -29.10 17.67
N ARG A 384 16.97 -27.85 17.21
CA ARG A 384 18.04 -26.92 17.63
C ARG A 384 17.52 -25.49 17.51
N LEU A 385 17.91 -24.63 18.46
CA LEU A 385 17.70 -23.18 18.31
C LEU A 385 18.58 -22.66 17.16
N PRO A 386 18.03 -21.91 16.19
CA PRO A 386 18.81 -21.25 15.15
C PRO A 386 19.69 -20.14 15.74
N SER A 387 20.95 -20.06 15.29
CA SER A 387 21.91 -18.99 15.62
C SER A 387 21.44 -17.57 15.25
N SER A 388 20.32 -17.43 14.53
CA SER A 388 19.72 -16.15 14.16
C SER A 388 18.97 -15.47 15.31
N LEU A 389 18.55 -16.19 16.35
CA LEU A 389 17.91 -15.58 17.52
C LEU A 389 18.90 -14.76 18.36
N GLU A 390 20.19 -15.03 18.24
CA GLU A 390 21.24 -14.20 18.84
C GLU A 390 21.38 -12.86 18.09
N ALA A 391 21.20 -12.84 16.76
CA ALA A 391 21.31 -11.63 15.92
C ALA A 391 20.10 -10.69 16.01
N ILE A 392 18.88 -11.23 16.15
CA ILE A 392 17.63 -10.44 16.21
C ILE A 392 17.60 -9.55 17.46
N TYR A 393 18.27 -9.95 18.54
CA TYR A 393 18.35 -9.18 19.78
C TYR A 393 19.70 -8.49 20.02
N SER A 394 20.72 -8.74 19.20
CA SER A 394 22.05 -8.15 19.42
C SER A 394 22.36 -6.89 18.60
N ASN A 395 21.60 -6.51 17.55
CA ASN A 395 21.70 -5.17 16.92
C ASN A 395 20.52 -4.80 15.95
N GLY A 396 19.50 -4.13 16.47
CA GLY A 396 18.89 -2.87 15.95
C GLY A 396 18.49 -2.64 14.48
N THR A 397 18.34 -3.61 13.59
CA THR A 397 17.93 -3.32 12.19
C THR A 397 16.51 -3.80 11.85
N ASN A 398 15.66 -2.86 11.46
CA ASN A 398 14.29 -3.13 10.99
C ASN A 398 14.31 -3.98 9.69
N PRO A 399 13.41 -4.95 9.50
CA PRO A 399 13.41 -5.85 8.35
C PRO A 399 13.24 -5.12 7.01
N ILE A 400 12.40 -4.08 6.98
CA ILE A 400 12.27 -3.20 5.81
C ILE A 400 13.55 -2.42 5.56
N GLY A 401 14.23 -1.95 6.62
CA GLY A 401 15.49 -1.22 6.49
C GLY A 401 16.59 -2.08 5.86
N ALA A 402 16.68 -3.34 6.25
CA ALA A 402 17.61 -4.29 5.62
C ALA A 402 17.29 -4.51 4.13
N LEU A 403 16.01 -4.66 3.76
CA LEU A 403 15.59 -4.79 2.36
C LEU A 403 15.86 -3.52 1.55
N SER A 404 15.58 -2.34 2.11
CA SER A 404 15.83 -1.05 1.47
C SER A 404 17.33 -0.83 1.24
N LYS A 405 18.17 -1.18 2.22
CA LYS A 405 19.64 -1.13 2.08
C LYS A 405 20.17 -2.12 1.04
N LYS A 406 19.64 -3.35 1.02
CA LYS A 406 19.97 -4.33 -0.03
C LYS A 406 19.59 -3.81 -1.42
N LEU A 407 18.47 -3.11 -1.53
CA LEU A 407 18.01 -2.50 -2.78
C LEU A 407 18.95 -1.37 -3.24
N SER A 408 19.26 -0.41 -2.37
CA SER A 408 20.15 0.70 -2.71
C SER A 408 21.55 0.22 -3.07
N GLN A 409 22.08 -0.77 -2.33
CA GLN A 409 23.34 -1.42 -2.66
C GLN A 409 23.29 -2.10 -4.03
N ALA A 410 22.23 -2.84 -4.35
CA ALA A 410 22.09 -3.49 -5.66
C ALA A 410 22.07 -2.47 -6.82
N THR A 411 21.43 -1.31 -6.61
CA THR A 411 21.39 -0.21 -7.59
C THR A 411 22.75 0.47 -7.77
N LEU A 412 23.55 0.59 -6.70
CA LEU A 412 24.85 1.30 -6.73
C LEU A 412 26.04 0.40 -7.06
N GLN A 413 25.97 -0.90 -6.76
CA GLN A 413 27.04 -1.87 -7.01
C GLN A 413 27.58 -1.84 -8.45
N PRO A 414 26.76 -1.86 -9.53
CA PRO A 414 27.30 -1.82 -10.89
C PRO A 414 28.04 -0.51 -11.18
N LEU A 415 27.59 0.61 -10.61
CA LEU A 415 28.25 1.90 -10.76
C LEU A 415 29.59 1.94 -10.01
N ALA A 416 29.62 1.42 -8.77
CA ALA A 416 30.83 1.31 -7.98
C ALA A 416 31.87 0.38 -8.63
N LEU A 417 31.43 -0.75 -9.20
CA LEU A 417 32.30 -1.67 -9.94
C LEU A 417 32.87 -1.02 -11.20
N HIS A 418 32.06 -0.28 -11.97
CA HIS A 418 32.55 0.45 -13.15
C HIS A 418 33.55 1.55 -12.77
N ALA A 419 33.31 2.28 -11.67
CA ALA A 419 34.24 3.29 -11.16
C ALA A 419 35.56 2.64 -10.70
N ALA A 420 35.51 1.57 -9.91
CA ALA A 420 36.69 0.82 -9.49
C ALA A 420 37.45 0.23 -10.70
N ASP A 421 36.72 -0.21 -11.72
CA ASP A 421 37.30 -0.73 -12.94
C ASP A 421 38.04 0.33 -13.74
N SER A 422 37.49 1.55 -13.82
CA SER A 422 38.14 2.70 -14.47
C SER A 422 39.42 3.15 -13.76
N LEU A 423 39.46 3.04 -12.42
CA LEU A 423 40.64 3.31 -11.59
C LEU A 423 41.73 2.23 -11.71
N THR A 424 41.34 0.97 -11.94
CA THR A 424 42.24 -0.20 -11.96
C THR A 424 42.83 -0.48 -13.36
N GLY A 425 42.49 0.33 -14.37
CA GLY A 425 43.02 0.20 -15.74
C GLY A 425 42.17 -0.67 -16.68
N PRO A 426 42.52 -0.73 -17.98
CA PRO A 426 41.67 -1.25 -19.05
C PRO A 426 41.28 -2.72 -18.87
N ASN A 427 39.98 -2.99 -19.07
CA ASN A 427 39.37 -4.33 -18.89
C ASN A 427 39.97 -5.45 -19.74
N ALA A 428 40.76 -5.12 -20.77
CA ALA A 428 41.47 -6.08 -21.61
C ALA A 428 42.55 -6.90 -20.85
N LEU A 429 43.02 -6.40 -19.69
CA LEU A 429 44.09 -7.05 -18.91
C LEU A 429 43.58 -7.83 -17.68
N LYS A 430 42.27 -7.79 -17.39
CA LYS A 430 41.69 -8.48 -16.23
C LYS A 430 41.26 -9.90 -16.61
N VAL A 431 42.07 -10.88 -16.24
CA VAL A 431 41.78 -12.31 -16.46
C VAL A 431 40.64 -12.73 -15.53
N ARG A 432 39.46 -13.00 -16.11
CA ARG A 432 38.31 -13.54 -15.37
C ARG A 432 38.55 -15.02 -15.06
N THR A 433 38.84 -15.34 -13.81
CA THR A 433 38.77 -16.72 -13.31
C THR A 433 37.35 -17.00 -12.81
N PHE A 434 36.79 -18.15 -13.19
CA PHE A 434 35.50 -18.73 -12.75
C PHE A 434 34.20 -18.30 -13.48
N SER A 435 34.09 -18.57 -14.79
CA SER A 435 32.84 -18.42 -15.56
C SER A 435 31.79 -19.51 -15.28
N SER A 436 32.20 -20.74 -14.95
CA SER A 436 31.28 -21.89 -14.88
C SER A 436 30.33 -21.88 -13.67
N ARG A 437 30.81 -21.48 -12.48
CA ARG A 437 29.94 -21.35 -11.29
C ARG A 437 28.95 -20.20 -11.43
N ILE A 438 29.39 -19.08 -11.99
CA ILE A 438 28.55 -17.90 -12.23
C ILE A 438 27.43 -18.21 -13.23
N GLU A 439 27.70 -18.96 -14.30
CA GLU A 439 26.67 -19.38 -15.26
C GLU A 439 25.65 -20.35 -14.65
N VAL A 440 26.09 -21.27 -13.79
CA VAL A 440 25.20 -22.20 -13.08
C VAL A 440 24.32 -21.45 -12.09
N GLU A 441 24.88 -20.50 -11.33
CA GLU A 441 24.14 -19.61 -10.43
C GLU A 441 23.12 -18.78 -11.21
N LYS A 442 23.52 -18.19 -12.35
CA LYS A 442 22.66 -17.39 -13.22
C LYS A 442 21.51 -18.21 -13.79
N LYS A 443 21.77 -19.44 -14.26
CA LYS A 443 20.72 -20.38 -14.73
C LYS A 443 19.77 -20.79 -13.60
N ARG A 444 20.27 -20.99 -12.39
CA ARG A 444 19.46 -21.28 -11.20
C ARG A 444 18.55 -20.10 -10.85
N GLN A 445 19.09 -18.89 -10.83
CA GLN A 445 18.35 -17.64 -10.62
C GLN A 445 17.31 -17.41 -11.71
N MET A 446 17.62 -17.66 -12.98
CA MET A 446 16.67 -17.56 -14.09
C MET A 446 15.51 -18.57 -13.95
N LYS A 447 15.80 -19.83 -13.59
CA LYS A 447 14.77 -20.86 -13.39
C LYS A 447 13.88 -20.54 -12.18
N GLU A 448 14.44 -19.92 -11.16
CA GLU A 448 13.71 -19.44 -10.00
C GLU A 448 12.85 -18.22 -10.35
N GLN A 449 13.37 -17.24 -11.10
CA GLN A 449 12.60 -16.12 -11.65
C GLN A 449 11.44 -16.57 -12.53
N GLN A 450 11.65 -17.58 -13.38
CA GLN A 450 10.57 -18.17 -14.20
C GLN A 450 9.50 -18.87 -13.35
N ARG A 451 9.88 -19.49 -12.23
CA ARG A 451 8.92 -20.04 -11.26
C ARG A 451 8.16 -18.93 -10.54
N ARG A 452 8.83 -17.83 -10.18
CA ARG A 452 8.24 -16.64 -9.55
C ARG A 452 7.16 -16.03 -10.45
N GLN A 453 7.45 -15.86 -11.74
CA GLN A 453 6.50 -15.30 -12.71
C GLN A 453 5.18 -16.09 -12.86
N LYS A 454 5.17 -17.40 -12.57
CA LYS A 454 3.95 -18.23 -12.66
C LYS A 454 2.96 -18.02 -11.51
N GLY A 455 3.40 -17.44 -10.38
CA GLY A 455 2.56 -17.19 -9.21
C GLY A 455 2.12 -15.73 -9.04
N ILE A 456 2.61 -14.83 -9.89
CA ILE A 456 2.33 -13.39 -9.81
C ILE A 456 0.98 -13.10 -10.49
N PRO A 457 0.06 -12.38 -9.83
CA PRO A 457 -1.17 -11.92 -10.47
C PRO A 457 -0.86 -11.06 -11.70
N GLY A 458 -1.57 -11.28 -12.81
CA GLY A 458 -1.40 -10.48 -14.04
C GLY A 458 -1.64 -8.97 -13.82
N ASP A 459 -2.49 -8.63 -12.85
CA ASP A 459 -2.81 -7.24 -12.48
C ASP A 459 -1.92 -6.69 -11.33
N LEU A 460 -0.75 -7.29 -11.06
CA LEU A 460 0.10 -6.91 -9.93
C LEU A 460 0.36 -5.40 -9.86
N HIS A 461 0.70 -4.75 -10.97
CA HIS A 461 0.96 -3.32 -10.99
C HIS A 461 -0.25 -2.50 -10.59
N LYS A 462 -1.46 -2.89 -11.03
CA LYS A 462 -2.72 -2.24 -10.63
C LYS A 462 -3.05 -2.48 -9.16
N ILE A 463 -2.77 -3.69 -8.66
CA ILE A 463 -3.01 -4.06 -7.27
C ILE A 463 -2.07 -3.29 -6.34
N LEU A 464 -0.77 -3.23 -6.63
CA LEU A 464 0.20 -2.53 -5.80
C LEU A 464 0.03 -1.01 -5.84
N SER A 465 -0.26 -0.44 -7.02
CA SER A 465 -0.50 1.00 -7.15
C SER A 465 -1.76 1.44 -6.39
N ASN A 466 -2.91 0.82 -6.67
CA ASN A 466 -4.19 1.24 -6.08
C ASN A 466 -4.44 0.70 -4.67
N GLY A 467 -3.87 -0.46 -4.32
CA GLY A 467 -4.06 -1.08 -3.01
C GLY A 467 -3.08 -0.61 -1.95
N PHE A 468 -1.88 -0.17 -2.34
CA PHE A 468 -0.80 0.11 -1.39
C PHE A 468 -0.19 1.50 -1.61
N TYR A 469 0.39 1.76 -2.80
CA TYR A 469 1.20 2.95 -3.03
C TYR A 469 0.39 4.25 -2.95
N PHE A 470 -0.61 4.42 -3.82
CA PHE A 470 -1.40 5.66 -3.86
C PHE A 470 -2.19 5.90 -2.57
N PRO A 471 -2.85 4.90 -1.94
CA PRO A 471 -3.48 5.14 -0.65
C PRO A 471 -2.48 5.66 0.39
N LEU A 472 -1.28 5.08 0.46
CA LEU A 472 -0.26 5.42 1.46
C LEU A 472 0.32 6.83 1.26
N THR A 473 0.70 7.18 0.02
CA THR A 473 1.26 8.51 -0.28
C THR A 473 0.21 9.60 -0.14
N ASN A 474 -1.01 9.36 -0.64
CA ASN A 474 -2.11 10.33 -0.53
C ASN A 474 -2.53 10.58 0.91
N ALA A 475 -2.66 9.52 1.73
CA ALA A 475 -3.02 9.67 3.14
C ALA A 475 -1.96 10.50 3.89
N PHE A 476 -0.67 10.20 3.66
CA PHE A 476 0.42 10.97 4.25
C PHE A 476 0.42 12.44 3.82
N GLY A 477 0.29 12.71 2.51
CA GLY A 477 0.24 14.08 1.99
C GLY A 477 -0.94 14.88 2.53
N THR A 478 -2.09 14.22 2.68
CA THR A 478 -3.28 14.84 3.29
C THR A 478 -3.03 15.17 4.75
N THR A 479 -2.50 14.22 5.54
CA THR A 479 -2.14 14.46 6.95
C THR A 479 -1.13 15.59 7.08
N MET A 480 -0.11 15.63 6.22
CA MET A 480 0.91 16.68 6.22
C MET A 480 0.30 18.07 6.02
N ASN A 481 -0.60 18.21 5.03
CA ASN A 481 -1.26 19.48 4.74
C ASN A 481 -2.24 19.90 5.84
N SER A 482 -3.02 18.97 6.41
CA SER A 482 -3.93 19.29 7.52
C SER A 482 -3.17 19.76 8.78
N THR A 483 -1.98 19.20 9.05
CA THR A 483 -1.14 19.59 10.20
C THR A 483 -0.33 20.85 10.00
N SER A 484 -0.23 21.36 8.76
CA SER A 484 0.40 22.67 8.51
C SER A 484 -0.56 23.83 8.86
N SER A 485 -1.87 23.61 8.73
CA SER A 485 -2.90 24.62 9.01
C SER A 485 -3.34 24.65 10.48
N SER A 486 -3.26 23.53 11.18
CA SER A 486 -3.57 23.40 12.60
C SER A 486 -2.26 23.16 13.35
N SER A 487 -1.96 23.87 14.45
CA SER A 487 -0.69 23.69 15.22
C SER A 487 -0.62 22.35 15.98
N VAL A 488 -1.23 21.31 15.42
CA VAL A 488 -1.37 19.97 15.97
C VAL A 488 -0.13 19.16 15.57
N HIS A 489 0.45 18.48 16.55
CA HIS A 489 1.59 17.60 16.35
C HIS A 489 1.26 16.49 15.33
N ASN A 490 2.04 16.41 14.25
CA ASN A 490 1.93 15.32 13.29
C ASN A 490 2.72 14.09 13.80
N PRO A 491 2.05 12.98 14.19
CA PRO A 491 2.73 11.81 14.74
C PRO A 491 3.64 11.11 13.71
N PHE A 492 3.45 11.37 12.41
CA PHE A 492 4.24 10.79 11.34
C PHE A 492 5.54 11.55 11.04
N LEU A 493 5.76 12.72 11.62
CA LEU A 493 7.03 13.45 11.53
C LEU A 493 8.05 13.02 12.59
N ILE A 494 7.69 12.10 13.49
CA ILE A 494 8.62 11.48 14.42
C ILE A 494 9.68 10.70 13.61
N PRO A 495 11.00 10.93 13.80
CA PRO A 495 12.05 10.40 12.92
C PRO A 495 11.98 8.89 12.69
N GLN A 496 11.70 8.10 13.73
CA GLN A 496 11.61 6.64 13.65
C GLN A 496 10.43 6.17 12.78
N LEU A 497 9.28 6.82 12.90
CA LEU A 497 8.08 6.45 12.15
C LEU A 497 8.19 6.94 10.70
N LEU A 498 8.74 8.15 10.49
CA LEU A 498 8.99 8.70 9.17
C LEU A 498 10.01 7.87 8.38
N HIS A 499 11.12 7.49 9.03
CA HIS A 499 12.12 6.59 8.47
C HIS A 499 11.49 5.31 7.93
N LEU A 500 10.67 4.64 8.76
CA LEU A 500 10.00 3.40 8.37
C LEU A 500 8.94 3.62 7.28
N PHE A 501 8.22 4.74 7.33
CA PHE A 501 7.26 5.12 6.28
C PHE A 501 7.95 5.28 4.93
N ILE A 502 9.02 6.07 4.86
CA ILE A 502 9.76 6.31 3.60
C ILE A 502 10.33 4.99 3.08
N GLN A 503 10.93 4.16 3.93
CA GLN A 503 11.43 2.85 3.52
C GLN A 503 10.32 1.93 2.98
N THR A 504 9.13 1.98 3.58
CA THR A 504 7.97 1.21 3.11
C THR A 504 7.53 1.70 1.73
N VAL A 505 7.48 3.02 1.51
CA VAL A 505 7.18 3.62 0.20
C VAL A 505 8.23 3.23 -0.85
N THR A 506 9.53 3.34 -0.53
CA THR A 506 10.63 2.91 -1.40
C THR A 506 10.54 1.43 -1.75
N LEU A 507 10.18 0.59 -0.78
CA LEU A 507 10.02 -0.85 -0.98
C LEU A 507 8.84 -1.15 -1.91
N ILE A 508 7.68 -0.51 -1.71
CA ILE A 508 6.51 -0.68 -2.58
C ILE A 508 6.83 -0.18 -4.00
N LEU A 509 7.47 0.98 -4.14
CA LEU A 509 7.83 1.55 -5.44
C LEU A 509 8.81 0.64 -6.20
N SER A 510 9.84 0.12 -5.52
CA SER A 510 10.78 -0.82 -6.13
C SER A 510 10.15 -2.17 -6.47
N THR A 511 9.13 -2.63 -5.73
CA THR A 511 8.37 -3.84 -6.08
C THR A 511 7.49 -3.66 -7.31
N LEU A 512 6.97 -2.46 -7.55
CA LEU A 512 6.21 -2.12 -8.76
C LEU A 512 7.08 -2.23 -10.01
N GLY A 513 8.36 -1.85 -9.92
CA GLY A 513 9.32 -1.98 -11.00
C GLY A 513 9.07 -1.07 -12.22
N PRO A 514 9.92 -1.15 -13.25
CA PRO A 514 9.94 -0.22 -14.37
C PRO A 514 8.78 -0.40 -15.37
N ASN A 515 8.13 -1.56 -15.38
CA ASN A 515 7.08 -1.89 -16.35
C ASN A 515 5.66 -1.49 -15.88
N ALA A 516 5.56 -0.65 -14.85
CA ALA A 516 4.27 -0.19 -14.36
C ALA A 516 3.59 0.74 -15.38
N VAL A 517 2.34 0.42 -15.74
CA VAL A 517 1.54 1.20 -16.71
C VAL A 517 1.42 2.68 -16.31
N ASN A 518 1.33 2.95 -15.01
CA ASN A 518 1.16 4.30 -14.46
C ASN A 518 2.48 4.88 -13.92
N LEU A 519 3.62 4.53 -14.54
CA LEU A 519 4.94 4.97 -14.06
C LEU A 519 5.05 6.49 -13.91
N ALA A 520 4.56 7.28 -14.86
CA ALA A 520 4.61 8.75 -14.77
C ALA A 520 3.89 9.27 -13.51
N THR A 521 2.71 8.74 -13.21
CA THR A 521 1.95 9.10 -12.01
C THR A 521 2.66 8.66 -10.72
N LEU A 522 3.26 7.45 -10.71
CA LEU A 522 4.04 6.97 -9.57
C LEU A 522 5.26 7.85 -9.31
N THR A 523 5.98 8.24 -10.36
CA THR A 523 7.13 9.14 -10.28
C THR A 523 6.72 10.52 -9.77
N ASN A 524 5.61 11.07 -10.29
CA ASN A 524 5.09 12.36 -9.85
C ASN A 524 4.77 12.36 -8.34
N GLU A 525 4.01 11.37 -7.87
CA GLU A 525 3.66 11.26 -6.44
C GLU A 525 4.90 11.03 -5.56
N ALA A 526 5.90 10.27 -6.03
CA ALA A 526 7.17 10.09 -5.33
C ALA A 526 7.97 11.41 -5.22
N LEU A 527 8.04 12.17 -6.31
CA LEU A 527 8.70 13.47 -6.34
C LEU A 527 7.95 14.47 -5.47
N ALA A 528 6.62 14.52 -5.52
CA ALA A 528 5.81 15.36 -4.65
C ALA A 528 6.07 15.06 -3.15
N LEU A 529 6.20 13.79 -2.77
CA LEU A 529 6.60 13.40 -1.41
C LEU A 529 8.01 13.88 -1.06
N LEU A 530 8.99 13.72 -1.96
CA LEU A 530 10.36 14.21 -1.77
C LEU A 530 10.38 15.74 -1.62
N MET A 531 9.66 16.45 -2.47
CA MET A 531 9.50 17.90 -2.44
C MET A 531 8.87 18.37 -1.12
N ALA A 532 7.86 17.66 -0.61
CA ALA A 532 7.25 17.98 0.68
C ALA A 532 8.21 17.75 1.85
N LEU A 533 9.07 16.73 1.78
CA LEU A 533 9.97 16.36 2.87
C LEU A 533 11.25 17.19 2.92
N HIS A 534 11.89 17.48 1.79
CA HIS A 534 13.23 18.10 1.75
C HIS A 534 13.28 19.51 2.35
N ASN A 535 12.14 20.22 2.34
CA ASN A 535 11.97 21.55 2.92
C ASN A 535 11.73 21.55 4.44
N LEU A 536 11.53 20.39 5.06
CA LEU A 536 11.26 20.27 6.48
C LEU A 536 12.55 20.10 7.29
N PRO A 537 12.59 20.54 8.57
CA PRO A 537 13.72 20.29 9.47
C PRO A 537 14.09 18.81 9.57
N VAL A 538 13.08 17.93 9.46
CA VAL A 538 13.24 16.48 9.54
C VAL A 538 14.14 15.92 8.41
N ALA A 539 14.31 16.65 7.30
CA ALA A 539 15.24 16.25 6.24
C ALA A 539 16.71 16.24 6.68
N THR A 540 17.05 16.97 7.75
CA THR A 540 18.42 17.01 8.31
C THR A 540 18.68 15.95 9.39
N GLU A 541 17.64 15.24 9.82
CA GLU A 541 17.76 14.20 10.83
C GLU A 541 18.60 13.02 10.30
N PRO A 542 19.60 12.53 11.06
CA PRO A 542 20.56 11.54 10.59
C PRO A 542 19.92 10.18 10.25
N THR A 543 18.80 9.85 10.88
CA THR A 543 18.05 8.61 10.61
C THR A 543 17.16 8.71 9.38
N VAL A 544 16.67 9.90 9.05
CA VAL A 544 15.68 10.13 7.97
C VAL A 544 16.38 10.46 6.66
N LEU A 545 17.45 11.27 6.71
CA LEU A 545 18.19 11.72 5.53
C LEU A 545 18.60 10.57 4.58
N PRO A 546 19.20 9.45 5.04
CA PRO A 546 19.54 8.33 4.15
C PRO A 546 18.31 7.69 3.49
N THR A 547 17.16 7.71 4.16
CA THR A 547 15.92 7.13 3.60
C THR A 547 15.31 8.00 2.52
N ILE A 548 15.37 9.34 2.66
CA ILE A 548 14.97 10.29 1.63
C ILE A 548 15.85 10.10 0.39
N LEU A 549 17.17 10.03 0.57
CA LEU A 549 18.11 9.78 -0.53
C LEU A 549 17.86 8.42 -1.18
N SER A 550 17.60 7.36 -0.40
CA SER A 550 17.25 6.04 -0.93
C SER A 550 15.96 6.05 -1.76
N LEU A 551 14.93 6.79 -1.33
CA LEU A 551 13.71 6.99 -2.11
C LEU A 551 14.01 7.70 -3.43
N PHE A 552 14.76 8.80 -3.40
CA PHE A 552 15.09 9.55 -4.62
C PHE A 552 15.94 8.71 -5.59
N LEU A 553 16.93 7.98 -5.07
CA LEU A 553 17.72 7.04 -5.87
C LEU A 553 16.83 5.97 -6.53
N ALA A 554 15.86 5.41 -5.80
CA ALA A 554 14.93 4.43 -6.35
C ALA A 554 14.04 5.02 -7.46
N VAL A 555 13.59 6.27 -7.32
CA VAL A 555 12.82 6.98 -8.37
C VAL A 555 13.65 7.13 -9.64
N VAL A 556 14.90 7.60 -9.52
CA VAL A 556 15.80 7.77 -10.66
C VAL A 556 16.10 6.42 -11.32
N ASP A 557 16.44 5.40 -10.53
CA ASP A 557 16.80 4.07 -11.04
C ASP A 557 15.64 3.39 -11.76
N LEU A 558 14.41 3.56 -11.27
CA LEU A 558 13.23 2.97 -11.86
C LEU A 558 12.91 3.60 -13.21
N ASN A 559 13.03 4.93 -13.34
CA ASN A 559 12.83 5.62 -14.62
C ASN A 559 13.96 5.32 -15.62
N MET A 560 15.21 5.17 -15.16
CA MET A 560 16.31 4.68 -16.01
C MET A 560 16.04 3.26 -16.51
N SER A 561 15.51 2.39 -15.64
CA SER A 561 15.20 1.00 -15.97
C SER A 561 14.00 0.86 -16.91
N ALA A 562 13.12 1.87 -16.97
CA ALA A 562 12.00 1.94 -17.92
C ALA A 562 12.45 2.31 -19.35
N GLY A 563 13.74 2.59 -19.55
CA GLY A 563 14.33 2.88 -20.85
C GLY A 563 14.31 4.36 -21.23
N SER A 564 14.52 4.62 -22.52
CA SER A 564 14.72 5.97 -23.08
C SER A 564 13.57 6.94 -22.81
N ILE A 565 12.33 6.43 -22.78
CA ILE A 565 11.11 7.21 -22.50
C ILE A 565 11.06 7.66 -21.04
N GLY A 566 11.44 6.79 -20.10
CA GLY A 566 11.49 7.13 -18.68
C GLY A 566 12.56 8.17 -18.38
N GLU A 567 13.75 8.01 -18.97
CA GLU A 567 14.83 8.99 -18.89
C GLU A 567 14.43 10.36 -19.46
N GLU A 568 13.74 10.38 -20.60
CA GLU A 568 13.26 11.62 -21.22
C GLU A 568 12.25 12.35 -20.33
N LYS A 569 11.29 11.63 -19.73
CA LYS A 569 10.31 12.22 -18.80
C LYS A 569 10.95 12.87 -17.59
N LEU A 570 12.01 12.28 -17.03
CA LEU A 570 12.75 12.88 -15.92
C LEU A 570 13.35 14.25 -16.28
N VAL A 571 13.84 14.41 -17.52
CA VAL A 571 14.54 15.64 -17.97
C VAL A 571 13.59 16.65 -18.62
N THR A 572 12.35 16.25 -18.96
CA THR A 572 11.37 17.10 -19.62
C THR A 572 10.20 17.44 -18.69
N GLU A 573 9.37 16.45 -18.36
CA GLU A 573 8.16 16.59 -17.57
C GLU A 573 8.46 16.93 -16.10
N PHE A 574 9.46 16.27 -15.50
CA PHE A 574 9.80 16.40 -14.08
C PHE A 574 11.06 17.25 -13.82
N VAL A 575 11.48 18.06 -14.80
CA VAL A 575 12.76 18.77 -14.75
C VAL A 575 12.87 19.71 -13.54
N THR A 576 11.77 20.37 -13.18
CA THR A 576 11.75 21.33 -12.08
C THR A 576 12.06 20.66 -10.75
N GLU A 577 11.33 19.59 -10.43
CA GLU A 577 11.44 18.83 -9.20
C GLU A 577 12.77 18.08 -9.14
N VAL A 578 13.21 17.49 -10.26
CA VAL A 578 14.46 16.74 -10.33
C VAL A 578 15.68 17.66 -10.17
N MET A 579 15.67 18.86 -10.76
CA MET A 579 16.78 19.81 -10.64
C MET A 579 16.86 20.40 -9.22
N GLU A 580 15.72 20.77 -8.63
CA GLU A 580 15.67 21.26 -7.25
C GLU A 580 16.19 20.20 -6.26
N MET A 581 15.72 18.96 -6.39
CA MET A 581 16.22 17.84 -5.59
C MET A 581 17.70 17.55 -5.84
N ARG A 582 18.18 17.69 -7.08
CA ARG A 582 19.60 17.50 -7.41
C ARG A 582 20.48 18.54 -6.71
N GLU A 583 20.10 19.81 -6.74
CA GLU A 583 20.81 20.88 -6.04
C GLU A 583 20.80 20.67 -4.52
N TRP A 584 19.66 20.25 -3.96
CA TRP A 584 19.57 19.90 -2.55
C TRP A 584 20.51 18.73 -2.18
N VAL A 585 20.55 17.67 -2.99
CA VAL A 585 21.46 16.52 -2.79
C VAL A 585 22.92 16.92 -2.88
N ASP A 586 23.28 17.83 -3.78
CA ASP A 586 24.65 18.36 -3.90
C ASP A 586 25.07 19.08 -2.60
N GLY A 587 24.20 19.96 -2.09
CA GLY A 587 24.42 20.61 -0.80
C GLY A 587 24.49 19.61 0.38
N VAL A 588 23.72 18.52 0.34
CA VAL A 588 23.85 17.43 1.34
C VAL A 588 25.20 16.74 1.24
N PHE A 589 25.67 16.46 0.02
CA PHE A 589 26.97 15.82 -0.21
C PHE A 589 28.14 16.69 0.28
N GLU A 590 28.08 18.01 0.05
CA GLU A 590 29.09 18.96 0.52
C GLU A 590 29.14 19.08 2.05
N ARG A 591 27.98 19.01 2.71
CA ARG A 591 27.88 19.10 4.18
C ARG A 591 28.19 17.78 4.90
N ALA A 592 28.07 16.64 4.21
CA ALA A 592 28.26 15.33 4.82
C ALA A 592 29.72 15.13 5.29
N SER A 593 29.89 14.70 6.54
CA SER A 593 31.21 14.36 7.07
C SER A 593 31.81 13.17 6.33
N LYS A 594 33.14 13.01 6.40
CA LYS A 594 33.82 11.80 5.88
C LYS A 594 33.37 10.52 6.61
N GLU A 595 32.82 10.66 7.81
CA GLU A 595 32.30 9.57 8.63
C GLU A 595 30.91 9.09 8.18
N ASP A 596 30.14 9.91 7.46
CA ASP A 596 28.81 9.58 6.96
C ASP A 596 28.86 8.90 5.57
N GLU A 597 29.54 7.76 5.51
CA GLU A 597 29.82 7.05 4.26
C GLU A 597 28.54 6.68 3.49
N GLU A 598 27.49 6.24 4.19
CA GLU A 598 26.20 5.86 3.58
C GLU A 598 25.52 7.03 2.87
N VAL A 599 25.48 8.22 3.50
CA VAL A 599 24.90 9.44 2.91
C VAL A 599 25.70 9.87 1.69
N ARG A 600 27.04 9.85 1.77
CA ARG A 600 27.90 10.25 0.66
C ARG A 600 27.78 9.30 -0.54
N ILE A 601 27.69 8.00 -0.31
CA ILE A 601 27.51 7.00 -1.37
C ILE A 601 26.16 7.20 -2.07
N LEU A 602 25.08 7.39 -1.31
CA LEU A 602 23.75 7.62 -1.87
C LEU A 602 23.70 8.92 -2.69
N ALA A 603 24.19 10.03 -2.13
CA ALA A 603 24.19 11.33 -2.79
C ALA A 603 25.05 11.32 -4.07
N ALA A 604 26.27 10.77 -4.02
CA ALA A 604 27.11 10.63 -5.20
C ALA A 604 26.46 9.74 -6.27
N GLY A 605 25.82 8.64 -5.87
CA GLY A 605 25.10 7.74 -6.76
C GLY A 605 23.97 8.41 -7.52
N ILE A 606 23.18 9.25 -6.83
CA ILE A 606 22.12 10.07 -7.43
C ILE A 606 22.70 11.05 -8.44
N MET A 607 23.74 11.80 -8.06
CA MET A 607 24.37 12.81 -8.91
C MET A 607 24.93 12.21 -10.20
N VAL A 608 25.60 11.06 -10.11
CA VAL A 608 26.17 10.38 -11.28
C VAL A 608 25.07 9.82 -12.18
N LYS A 609 24.02 9.19 -11.62
CA LYS A 609 22.90 8.67 -12.42
C LYS A 609 22.15 9.79 -13.15
N LEU A 610 21.87 10.91 -12.49
CA LEU A 610 21.24 12.07 -13.12
C LEU A 610 22.11 12.71 -14.20
N GLY A 611 23.44 12.75 -13.99
CA GLY A 611 24.40 13.15 -15.02
C GLY A 611 24.30 12.28 -16.26
N VAL A 612 24.35 10.95 -16.08
CA VAL A 612 24.21 9.97 -17.19
C VAL A 612 22.89 10.13 -17.93
N VAL A 613 21.78 10.35 -17.23
CA VAL A 613 20.46 10.58 -17.84
C VAL A 613 20.47 11.85 -18.70
N THR A 614 21.05 12.93 -18.16
CA THR A 614 21.16 14.22 -18.87
C THR A 614 22.03 14.09 -20.11
N ASP A 615 23.20 13.46 -20.00
CA ASP A 615 24.13 13.26 -21.10
C ASP A 615 23.54 12.38 -22.21
N ARG A 616 22.83 11.30 -21.84
CA ARG A 616 22.12 10.44 -22.80
C ARG A 616 21.00 11.17 -23.51
N TYR A 617 20.25 12.02 -22.81
CA TYR A 617 19.19 12.81 -23.41
C TYR A 617 19.73 13.90 -24.32
N GLN A 618 20.76 14.65 -23.89
CA GLN A 618 21.44 15.65 -24.72
C GLN A 618 22.08 15.03 -25.96
N GLY A 619 22.74 13.87 -25.81
CA GLY A 619 23.31 13.14 -26.94
C GLY A 619 22.24 12.72 -27.96
N ARG A 620 21.09 12.21 -27.48
CA ARG A 620 19.93 11.92 -28.36
C ARG A 620 19.44 13.16 -29.10
N LEU A 621 19.36 14.31 -28.43
CA LEU A 621 18.93 15.58 -29.03
C LEU A 621 19.92 16.11 -30.07
N LEU A 622 21.23 15.95 -29.80
CA LEU A 622 22.33 16.40 -30.66
C LEU A 622 22.71 15.38 -31.74
N GLY A 623 22.12 14.19 -31.74
CA GLY A 623 22.47 13.08 -32.64
C GLY A 623 23.84 12.44 -32.35
N THR A 624 24.49 12.81 -31.25
CA THR A 624 25.76 12.25 -30.79
C THR A 624 25.45 11.15 -29.78
N ASN A 625 25.87 9.90 -30.05
CA ASN A 625 25.49 8.65 -29.35
C ASN A 625 24.37 7.81 -30.02
N LEU A 626 24.04 8.04 -31.30
CA LEU A 626 23.38 7.03 -32.15
C LEU A 626 24.37 5.92 -32.51
N GLY A 627 24.81 5.14 -31.50
CA GLY A 627 25.45 3.86 -31.74
C GLY A 627 24.39 2.91 -32.31
N PHE A 628 24.45 2.64 -33.61
CA PHE A 628 23.75 1.51 -34.20
C PHE A 628 24.31 0.23 -33.58
N GLU A 629 23.67 -0.30 -32.54
CA GLU A 629 23.79 -1.71 -32.18
C GLU A 629 22.66 -2.45 -32.92
N TYR A 630 23.03 -3.17 -33.99
CA TYR A 630 22.20 -4.17 -34.65
C TYR A 630 22.19 -5.49 -33.87
#